data_AF-I1BU49-F1
#
_entry.id   AF-I1BU49-F1
#
_cell.length_a   1.000
_cell.length_b   1.000
_cell.length_c   1.000
_cell.angle_alpha   90.00
_cell.angle_beta   90.00
_cell.angle_gamma   90.00
#
_symmetry.space_group_name_H-M   'P 1'
#
loop_
_entity.id
_entity.type
_entity.pdbx_description
1 polymer ?
#
loop_
_entity_poly.entity_id
_entity_poly.type
_entity_poly.pdbx_seq_one_letter_code
_entity_poly.pdbx_strand_id
1 'polypeptide(L)'
;MAATAFVIKLAGALAARGASLESIHQHVLSAIDHSATIAVGFDHCHLPGSRSSARLGPDELELGMGIHNETGYLKTKMMPAKEMVGKMMRMLTDDQDLDRAYLQLEKGDSVVALVNNLGGMPWVELNLVVKETVDWVLQQQLRLERVYVGSFVTSLNMPGFSISLLVVKDEDVLNLLDHKVALSGWPAAAARSFSVDIKEDQPSSPPLPPPAAVQVVEPNLLEAVIRGAAHAVIQAEPEITYYDTVLGDGDCGQTLKTAASTILNRLPSYPLQSTPGTLLAVAETIENSVGGTSCAIYCIFLNALASGLLKKPSSWVSAAQYALQALMTYTKARVGDRTLMDALCPFIDGLSHHSLFKAVRLAQAGAERTRFMSARLGRSSYLSDEQVLAAHVPDAGAYGLAELLNGMAQAIKMF
;
A
#
# COMPACT_ATOMS: atom_id res chain seq x y z
N MET A 1 -30.18 16.68 -2.08
CA MET A 1 -28.80 16.13 -2.19
C MET A 1 -28.78 14.71 -1.60
N ALA A 2 -27.66 14.20 -1.09
CA ALA A 2 -27.51 12.79 -0.72
C ALA A 2 -28.51 12.25 0.33
N ALA A 3 -29.02 13.07 1.26
CA ALA A 3 -30.07 12.65 2.20
C ALA A 3 -31.37 12.16 1.51
N THR A 4 -31.61 12.55 0.25
CA THR A 4 -32.72 12.00 -0.55
C THR A 4 -32.67 10.47 -0.66
N ALA A 5 -31.48 9.87 -0.57
CA ALA A 5 -31.32 8.42 -0.53
C ALA A 5 -31.99 7.78 0.70
N PHE A 6 -31.94 8.42 1.87
CA PHE A 6 -32.69 7.98 3.06
C PHE A 6 -34.18 7.97 2.80
N VAL A 7 -34.70 9.08 2.26
CA VAL A 7 -36.13 9.24 1.97
C VAL A 7 -36.64 8.16 1.02
N ILE A 8 -35.93 7.93 -0.09
CA ILE A 8 -36.28 6.88 -1.06
C ILE A 8 -36.25 5.50 -0.39
N LYS A 9 -35.23 5.25 0.45
CA LYS A 9 -35.08 3.96 1.14
C LYS A 9 -36.22 3.69 2.11
N LEU A 10 -36.60 4.68 2.93
CA LEU A 10 -37.68 4.59 3.91
C LEU A 10 -39.03 4.40 3.21
N ALA A 11 -39.32 5.22 2.19
CA ALA A 11 -40.55 5.12 1.41
C ALA A 11 -40.70 3.76 0.73
N GLY A 12 -39.63 3.28 0.09
CA GLY A 12 -39.62 1.98 -0.58
C GLY A 12 -39.79 0.81 0.39
N ALA A 13 -39.16 0.87 1.57
CA ALA A 13 -39.32 -0.15 2.61
C ALA A 13 -40.75 -0.18 3.18
N LEU A 14 -41.35 0.97 3.46
CA LEU A 14 -42.74 1.06 3.93
C LEU A 14 -43.73 0.56 2.87
N ALA A 15 -43.55 0.97 1.61
CA ALA A 15 -44.36 0.50 0.50
C ALA A 15 -44.27 -1.03 0.34
N ALA A 16 -43.07 -1.60 0.44
CA ALA A 16 -42.86 -3.05 0.40
C ALA A 16 -43.54 -3.79 1.56
N ARG A 17 -43.68 -3.15 2.72
CA ARG A 17 -44.44 -3.66 3.88
C ARG A 17 -45.96 -3.49 3.74
N GLY A 18 -46.45 -2.86 2.67
CA GLY A 18 -47.88 -2.61 2.46
C GLY A 18 -48.46 -1.45 3.28
N ALA A 19 -47.62 -0.52 3.74
CA ALA A 19 -48.07 0.68 4.44
C ALA A 19 -48.96 1.57 3.56
N SER A 20 -49.86 2.34 4.19
CA SER A 20 -50.70 3.30 3.48
C SER A 20 -49.88 4.49 2.96
N LEU A 21 -50.36 5.15 1.91
CA LEU A 21 -49.72 6.36 1.37
C LEU A 21 -49.57 7.47 2.43
N GLU A 22 -50.56 7.61 3.32
CA GLU A 22 -50.53 8.57 4.42
C GLU A 22 -49.40 8.26 5.40
N SER A 23 -49.22 6.99 5.77
CA SER A 23 -48.13 6.57 6.64
C SER A 23 -46.76 6.78 5.98
N ILE A 24 -46.62 6.43 4.70
CA ILE A 24 -45.40 6.68 3.92
C ILE A 24 -45.07 8.17 3.91
N HIS A 25 -46.07 9.02 3.61
CA HIS A 25 -45.90 10.46 3.56
C HIS A 25 -45.43 11.04 4.89
N GLN A 26 -46.04 10.63 6.01
CA GLN A 26 -45.65 11.08 7.35
C GLN A 26 -44.19 10.71 7.69
N HIS A 27 -43.76 9.47 7.42
CA HIS A 27 -42.39 9.04 7.70
C HIS A 27 -41.37 9.74 6.80
N VAL A 28 -41.72 9.97 5.53
CA VAL A 28 -40.88 10.69 4.58
C VAL A 28 -40.70 12.15 5.01
N LEU A 29 -41.78 12.84 5.38
CA LEU A 29 -41.70 14.22 5.88
C LEU A 29 -40.86 14.29 7.15
N SER A 30 -41.07 13.37 8.09
CA SER A 30 -40.23 13.29 9.30
C SER A 30 -38.75 13.10 8.96
N ALA A 31 -38.41 12.23 8.01
CA ALA A 31 -37.02 12.06 7.58
C ALA A 31 -36.45 13.30 6.88
N ILE A 32 -37.26 14.04 6.13
CA ILE A 32 -36.85 15.31 5.49
C ILE A 32 -36.54 16.35 6.58
N ASP A 33 -37.44 16.51 7.56
CA ASP A 33 -37.30 17.52 8.63
C ASP A 33 -36.13 17.21 9.59
N HIS A 34 -35.71 15.95 9.66
CA HIS A 34 -34.66 15.48 10.56
C HIS A 34 -33.39 15.01 9.83
N SER A 35 -33.22 15.41 8.56
CA SER A 35 -31.97 15.16 7.85
C SER A 35 -31.43 16.41 7.17
N ALA A 36 -30.11 16.51 7.13
CA ALA A 36 -29.42 17.59 6.43
C ALA A 36 -28.20 17.06 5.70
N THR A 37 -27.81 17.75 4.63
CA THR A 37 -26.66 17.40 3.80
C THR A 37 -25.81 18.61 3.51
N ILE A 38 -24.49 18.45 3.62
CA ILE A 38 -23.51 19.42 3.13
C ILE A 38 -22.51 18.72 2.21
N ALA A 39 -22.17 19.41 1.12
CA ALA A 39 -21.23 18.94 0.11
C ALA A 39 -19.97 19.80 0.10
N VAL A 40 -18.88 19.23 -0.41
CA VAL A 40 -17.67 19.94 -0.78
C VAL A 40 -17.19 19.45 -2.13
N GLY A 41 -16.85 20.39 -3.02
CA GLY A 41 -16.19 20.13 -4.29
C GLY A 41 -14.74 20.62 -4.26
N PHE A 42 -13.84 19.85 -4.84
CA PHE A 42 -12.42 20.20 -5.07
C PHE A 42 -12.18 20.67 -6.51
N ASP A 43 -13.12 20.39 -7.40
CA ASP A 43 -13.23 20.96 -8.74
C ASP A 43 -14.66 20.72 -9.24
N HIS A 44 -15.01 21.28 -10.39
CA HIS A 44 -16.27 21.02 -11.07
C HIS A 44 -16.24 19.66 -11.79
N CYS A 45 -17.41 19.05 -11.99
CA CYS A 45 -17.52 17.87 -12.84
C CYS A 45 -17.31 18.21 -14.33
N HIS A 46 -16.91 17.20 -15.09
CA HIS A 46 -16.76 17.28 -16.54
C HIS A 46 -18.09 16.98 -17.21
N LEU A 47 -18.66 17.98 -17.89
CA LEU A 47 -19.87 17.82 -18.69
C LEU A 47 -19.51 17.20 -20.06
N PRO A 48 -20.03 16.01 -20.42
CA PRO A 48 -19.77 15.41 -21.71
C PRO A 48 -20.13 16.35 -22.87
N GLY A 49 -19.20 16.57 -23.79
CA GLY A 49 -19.37 17.48 -24.93
C GLY A 49 -19.09 18.95 -24.63
N SER A 50 -18.84 19.34 -23.37
CA SER A 50 -18.38 20.69 -23.03
C SER A 50 -16.86 20.80 -23.10
N ARG A 51 -16.36 21.94 -23.61
CA ARG A 51 -14.93 22.28 -23.63
C ARG A 51 -14.48 23.14 -22.44
N SER A 52 -15.43 23.70 -21.69
CA SER A 52 -15.15 24.58 -20.55
C SER A 52 -15.85 24.07 -19.30
N SER A 53 -15.08 23.77 -18.27
CA SER A 53 -15.53 23.80 -16.89
C SER A 53 -14.86 24.99 -16.21
N ALA A 54 -15.63 25.81 -15.48
CA ALA A 54 -15.03 26.67 -14.47
C ALA A 54 -14.25 25.75 -13.52
N ARG A 55 -13.00 26.08 -13.21
CA ARG A 55 -12.15 25.25 -12.36
C ARG A 55 -11.84 25.95 -11.06
N LEU A 56 -11.75 25.15 -10.00
CA LEU A 56 -11.10 25.58 -8.77
C LEU A 56 -9.57 25.56 -8.97
N GLY A 57 -8.88 26.46 -8.27
CA GLY A 57 -7.42 26.44 -8.22
C GLY A 57 -6.90 25.19 -7.50
N PRO A 58 -5.60 24.86 -7.65
CA PRO A 58 -5.02 23.61 -7.13
C PRO A 58 -5.02 23.49 -5.60
N ASP A 59 -5.33 24.56 -4.89
CA ASP A 59 -5.35 24.67 -3.43
C ASP A 59 -6.66 25.32 -2.96
N GLU A 60 -7.73 25.13 -3.73
CA GLU A 60 -9.05 25.65 -3.43
C GLU A 60 -10.06 24.52 -3.28
N LEU A 61 -11.03 24.74 -2.40
CA LEU A 61 -12.21 23.90 -2.26
C LEU A 61 -13.45 24.80 -2.16
N GLU A 62 -14.61 24.23 -2.42
CA GLU A 62 -15.88 24.94 -2.40
C GLU A 62 -16.92 24.17 -1.58
N LEU A 63 -17.28 24.73 -0.43
CA LEU A 63 -18.28 24.20 0.48
C LEU A 63 -19.68 24.58 0.00
N GLY A 64 -20.61 23.63 0.06
CA GLY A 64 -22.00 23.81 -0.35
C GLY A 64 -22.21 23.76 -1.86
N MET A 65 -21.25 23.27 -2.65
CA MET A 65 -21.40 23.10 -4.10
C MET A 65 -22.58 22.16 -4.42
N GLY A 66 -23.38 22.54 -5.41
CA GLY A 66 -24.51 21.74 -5.87
C GLY A 66 -24.09 20.53 -6.73
N ILE A 67 -25.05 19.67 -7.06
CA ILE A 67 -24.80 18.44 -7.84
C ILE A 67 -24.76 18.66 -9.37
N HIS A 68 -24.91 19.89 -9.85
CA HIS A 68 -24.85 20.26 -11.26
C HIS A 68 -23.85 21.40 -11.51
N ASN A 69 -22.76 21.44 -10.74
CA ASN A 69 -21.76 22.52 -10.78
C ASN A 69 -22.30 23.91 -10.38
N GLU A 70 -23.41 23.97 -9.62
CA GLU A 70 -23.86 25.24 -9.06
C GLU A 70 -22.84 25.75 -8.03
N THR A 71 -22.55 27.06 -8.08
CA THR A 71 -21.67 27.73 -7.14
C THR A 71 -22.09 27.43 -5.71
N GLY A 72 -21.10 27.03 -4.90
CA GLY A 72 -21.30 26.74 -3.50
C GLY A 72 -21.43 28.00 -2.66
N TYR A 73 -21.58 27.77 -1.36
CA TYR A 73 -21.69 28.83 -0.37
C TYR A 73 -20.36 29.54 -0.13
N LEU A 74 -19.27 28.77 -0.01
CA LEU A 74 -17.97 29.30 0.37
C LEU A 74 -16.84 28.63 -0.39
N LYS A 75 -16.16 29.43 -1.21
CA LYS A 75 -14.87 29.09 -1.80
C LYS A 75 -13.74 29.49 -0.85
N THR A 76 -12.85 28.57 -0.52
CA THR A 76 -11.76 28.76 0.45
C THR A 76 -10.55 27.90 0.09
N LYS A 77 -9.44 28.11 0.81
CA LYS A 77 -8.25 27.26 0.71
C LYS A 77 -8.49 25.83 1.19
N MET A 78 -7.73 24.90 0.62
CA MET A 78 -7.68 23.52 1.10
C MET A 78 -7.31 23.48 2.59
N MET A 79 -7.87 22.54 3.33
CA MET A 79 -7.61 22.38 4.76
C MET A 79 -7.52 20.90 5.13
N PRO A 80 -6.91 20.54 6.27
CA PRO A 80 -6.88 19.16 6.74
C PRO A 80 -8.28 18.55 6.84
N ALA A 81 -8.41 17.26 6.52
CA ALA A 81 -9.71 16.58 6.46
C ALA A 81 -10.53 16.72 7.75
N LYS A 82 -9.87 16.61 8.92
CA LYS A 82 -10.49 16.82 10.23
C LYS A 82 -11.13 18.21 10.37
N GLU A 83 -10.43 19.25 9.93
CA GLU A 83 -10.92 20.63 9.99
C GLU A 83 -12.05 20.87 8.99
N MET A 84 -11.92 20.33 7.78
CA MET A 84 -12.94 20.41 6.73
C MET A 84 -14.25 19.74 7.17
N VAL A 85 -14.18 18.49 7.62
CA VAL A 85 -15.35 17.76 8.12
C VAL A 85 -15.92 18.47 9.34
N GLY A 86 -15.09 18.90 10.31
CA GLY A 86 -15.57 19.64 11.48
C GLY A 86 -16.24 20.97 11.13
N LYS A 87 -15.81 21.66 10.06
CA LYS A 87 -16.48 22.86 9.54
C LYS A 87 -17.80 22.52 8.85
N MET A 88 -17.81 21.48 8.02
CA MET A 88 -19.01 20.98 7.34
C MET A 88 -20.10 20.58 8.35
N MET A 89 -19.74 19.82 9.38
CA MET A 89 -20.69 19.37 10.39
C MET A 89 -21.25 20.53 11.21
N ARG A 90 -20.43 21.51 11.62
CA ARG A 90 -20.93 22.73 12.28
C ARG A 90 -21.91 23.51 11.43
N MET A 91 -21.66 23.64 10.13
CA MET A 91 -22.62 24.28 9.21
C MET A 91 -23.98 23.57 9.12
N LEU A 92 -24.08 22.32 9.58
CA LEU A 92 -25.35 21.59 9.66
C LEU A 92 -26.01 21.67 11.04
N THR A 93 -25.24 21.90 12.10
CA THR A 93 -25.66 21.61 13.49
C THR A 93 -25.47 22.75 14.49
N ASP A 94 -24.85 23.87 14.09
CA ASP A 94 -24.59 25.01 14.98
C ASP A 94 -25.89 25.78 15.24
N ASP A 95 -26.43 25.68 16.45
CA ASP A 95 -27.70 26.29 16.86
C ASP A 95 -27.66 27.82 16.93
N GLN A 96 -26.45 28.42 16.94
CA GLN A 96 -26.26 29.86 16.87
C GLN A 96 -26.41 30.40 15.45
N ASP A 97 -26.34 29.52 14.44
CA ASP A 97 -26.46 29.88 13.02
C ASP A 97 -27.91 29.70 12.57
N LEU A 98 -28.79 30.63 12.94
CA LEU A 98 -30.24 30.53 12.66
C LEU A 98 -30.60 30.37 11.17
N ASP A 99 -29.71 30.77 10.26
CA ASP A 99 -29.89 30.60 8.81
C ASP A 99 -29.55 29.17 8.32
N ARG A 100 -28.77 28.41 9.09
CA ARG A 100 -28.14 27.14 8.68
C ARG A 100 -28.16 26.03 9.74
N ALA A 101 -28.77 26.24 10.89
CA ALA A 101 -29.02 25.23 11.92
C ALA A 101 -30.07 24.22 11.44
N TYR A 102 -29.74 23.46 10.40
CA TYR A 102 -30.67 22.52 9.76
C TYR A 102 -31.01 21.34 10.67
N LEU A 103 -30.13 20.99 11.62
CA LEU A 103 -30.34 19.94 12.59
C LEU A 103 -30.02 20.43 14.00
N GLN A 104 -30.97 20.22 14.92
CA GLN A 104 -30.75 20.35 16.35
C GLN A 104 -30.32 18.98 16.89
N LEU A 105 -29.14 18.92 17.50
CA LEU A 105 -28.56 17.69 18.05
C LEU A 105 -28.27 17.87 19.54
N GLU A 106 -28.83 16.98 20.35
CA GLU A 106 -28.56 16.90 21.79
C GLU A 106 -27.64 15.71 22.11
N LYS A 107 -26.93 15.80 23.23
CA LYS A 107 -26.06 14.70 23.68
C LYS A 107 -26.89 13.43 23.91
N GLY A 108 -26.42 12.32 23.37
CA GLY A 108 -27.11 11.03 23.41
C GLY A 108 -28.11 10.80 22.27
N ASP A 109 -28.38 11.81 21.42
CA ASP A 109 -29.21 11.61 20.23
C ASP A 109 -28.65 10.52 19.34
N SER A 110 -29.57 9.71 18.78
CA SER A 110 -29.23 8.65 17.84
C SER A 110 -29.20 9.19 16.42
N VAL A 111 -28.10 8.95 15.69
CA VAL A 111 -27.90 9.46 14.35
C VAL A 111 -27.41 8.40 13.38
N VAL A 112 -27.79 8.55 12.11
CA VAL A 112 -27.26 7.81 10.98
C VAL A 112 -26.47 8.75 10.09
N ALA A 113 -25.27 8.35 9.70
CA ALA A 113 -24.43 9.11 8.77
C ALA A 113 -24.40 8.44 7.39
N LEU A 114 -24.41 9.27 6.34
CA LEU A 114 -24.18 8.85 4.96
C LEU A 114 -23.08 9.72 4.35
N VAL A 115 -21.96 9.09 4.00
CA VAL A 115 -20.84 9.71 3.31
C VAL A 115 -20.91 9.34 1.84
N ASN A 116 -21.28 10.32 1.02
CA ASN A 116 -21.54 10.16 -0.40
C ASN A 116 -20.38 10.66 -1.25
N ASN A 117 -19.94 9.83 -2.18
CA ASN A 117 -18.98 10.21 -3.23
C ASN A 117 -19.72 10.95 -4.34
N LEU A 118 -19.30 12.17 -4.68
CA LEU A 118 -19.88 12.93 -5.79
C LEU A 118 -19.43 12.40 -7.17
N GLY A 119 -18.51 11.43 -7.19
CA GLY A 119 -18.19 10.60 -8.35
C GLY A 119 -16.70 10.56 -8.68
N GLY A 120 -15.93 11.55 -8.23
CA GLY A 120 -14.50 11.70 -8.53
C GLY A 120 -13.53 11.36 -7.39
N MET A 121 -14.01 10.93 -6.22
CA MET A 121 -13.12 10.64 -5.07
C MET A 121 -12.59 9.19 -5.09
N PRO A 122 -11.27 8.98 -4.91
CA PRO A 122 -10.71 7.68 -4.53
C PRO A 122 -11.29 7.14 -3.22
N TRP A 123 -11.43 5.82 -3.11
CA TRP A 123 -11.97 5.18 -1.91
C TRP A 123 -11.12 5.43 -0.65
N VAL A 124 -9.80 5.52 -0.78
CA VAL A 124 -8.92 5.79 0.38
C VAL A 124 -9.21 7.16 0.99
N GLU A 125 -9.42 8.18 0.15
CA GLU A 125 -9.76 9.53 0.59
C GLU A 125 -11.19 9.61 1.13
N LEU A 126 -12.13 8.92 0.50
CA LEU A 126 -13.51 8.83 1.01
C LEU A 126 -13.55 8.16 2.40
N ASN A 127 -12.74 7.13 2.64
CA ASN A 127 -12.66 6.48 3.95
C ASN A 127 -11.98 7.36 5.01
N LEU A 128 -11.06 8.25 4.62
CA LEU A 128 -10.56 9.30 5.52
C LEU A 128 -11.71 10.21 5.97
N VAL A 129 -12.57 10.63 5.05
CA VAL A 129 -13.77 11.42 5.38
C VAL A 129 -14.70 10.65 6.31
N VAL A 130 -14.91 9.34 6.08
CA VAL A 130 -15.70 8.48 6.97
C VAL A 130 -15.13 8.47 8.38
N LYS A 131 -13.81 8.26 8.50
CA LYS A 131 -13.12 8.30 9.79
C LYS A 131 -13.33 9.63 10.51
N GLU A 132 -13.13 10.77 9.82
CA GLU A 132 -13.31 12.09 10.44
C GLU A 132 -14.78 12.38 10.79
N THR A 133 -15.73 11.87 9.99
CA THR A 133 -17.18 11.98 10.27
C THR A 133 -17.56 11.20 11.52
N VAL A 134 -17.10 9.94 11.62
CA VAL A 134 -17.32 9.07 12.78
C VAL A 134 -16.74 9.71 14.03
N ASP A 135 -15.48 10.13 13.99
CA ASP A 135 -14.80 10.78 15.11
C ASP A 135 -15.53 12.03 15.57
N TRP A 136 -15.99 12.87 14.64
CA TRP A 136 -16.74 14.07 14.97
C TRP A 136 -18.03 13.73 15.71
N VAL A 137 -18.81 12.78 15.20
CA VAL A 137 -20.09 12.35 15.82
C VAL A 137 -19.87 11.80 17.23
N LEU A 138 -18.85 10.95 17.41
CA LEU A 138 -18.50 10.39 18.73
C LEU A 138 -18.01 11.48 19.71
N GLN A 139 -17.24 12.46 19.23
CA GLN A 139 -16.79 13.61 20.04
C GLN A 139 -17.96 14.49 20.51
N GLN A 140 -19.03 14.61 19.71
CA GLN A 140 -20.26 15.30 20.12
C GLN A 140 -21.11 14.49 21.13
N GLN A 141 -20.67 13.29 21.54
CA GLN A 141 -21.40 12.41 22.46
C GLN A 141 -22.75 11.94 21.89
N LEU A 142 -22.83 11.80 20.57
CA LEU A 142 -23.99 11.25 19.86
C LEU A 142 -23.87 9.73 19.72
N ARG A 143 -25.01 9.05 19.63
CA ARG A 143 -25.08 7.62 19.37
C ARG A 143 -25.11 7.37 17.86
N LEU A 144 -23.96 7.05 17.28
CA LEU A 144 -23.88 6.69 15.86
C LEU A 144 -24.42 5.27 15.63
N GLU A 145 -25.57 5.17 14.96
CA GLU A 145 -26.25 3.91 14.73
C GLU A 145 -25.73 3.19 13.48
N ARG A 146 -25.64 3.92 12.36
CA ARG A 146 -25.26 3.37 11.06
C ARG A 146 -24.39 4.36 10.31
N VAL A 147 -23.42 3.83 9.56
CA VAL A 147 -22.69 4.59 8.55
C VAL A 147 -22.85 3.93 7.19
N TYR A 148 -23.32 4.72 6.24
CA TYR A 148 -23.44 4.38 4.83
C TYR A 148 -22.35 5.11 4.04
N VAL A 149 -21.64 4.38 3.18
CA VAL A 149 -20.54 4.94 2.37
C VAL A 149 -20.69 4.46 0.94
N GLY A 150 -20.60 5.37 -0.02
CA GLY A 150 -20.66 5.02 -1.44
C GLY A 150 -21.12 6.15 -2.33
N SER A 151 -21.47 5.81 -3.57
CA SER A 151 -21.97 6.77 -4.57
C SER A 151 -23.49 6.66 -4.65
N PHE A 152 -24.19 7.47 -3.88
CA PHE A 152 -25.67 7.47 -3.80
C PHE A 152 -26.27 8.52 -4.73
N VAL A 153 -25.77 9.76 -4.65
CA VAL A 153 -26.20 10.89 -5.48
C VAL A 153 -24.95 11.59 -5.98
N THR A 154 -24.52 11.25 -7.19
CA THR A 154 -23.30 11.76 -7.82
C THR A 154 -23.55 13.03 -8.62
N SER A 155 -22.48 13.79 -8.89
CA SER A 155 -22.38 14.78 -9.95
C SER A 155 -21.33 14.33 -10.98
N LEU A 156 -21.69 13.36 -11.81
CA LEU A 156 -20.79 12.74 -12.80
C LEU A 156 -19.46 12.29 -12.17
N ASN A 157 -18.36 12.98 -12.49
CA ASN A 157 -17.02 12.75 -11.97
C ASN A 157 -16.51 13.89 -11.07
N MET A 158 -17.41 14.64 -10.42
CA MET A 158 -17.03 15.73 -9.51
C MET A 158 -16.08 15.20 -8.43
N PRO A 159 -14.85 15.73 -8.33
CA PRO A 159 -13.97 15.40 -7.21
C PRO A 159 -14.51 16.09 -5.97
N GLY A 160 -15.19 15.34 -5.13
CA GLY A 160 -15.84 15.88 -3.94
C GLY A 160 -16.70 14.84 -3.24
N PHE A 161 -17.20 15.21 -2.08
CA PHE A 161 -18.05 14.35 -1.27
C PHE A 161 -19.15 15.17 -0.59
N SER A 162 -20.17 14.47 -0.08
CA SER A 162 -21.15 15.08 0.80
C SER A 162 -21.39 14.22 2.02
N ILE A 163 -21.65 14.86 3.14
CA ILE A 163 -22.03 14.20 4.39
C ILE A 163 -23.51 14.51 4.64
N SER A 164 -24.28 13.47 4.92
CA SER A 164 -25.66 13.60 5.36
C SER A 164 -25.82 13.00 6.75
N LEU A 165 -26.49 13.71 7.64
CA LEU A 165 -26.96 13.19 8.93
C LEU A 165 -28.47 13.01 8.88
N LEU A 166 -28.95 11.95 9.51
CA LEU A 166 -30.36 11.70 9.81
C LEU A 166 -30.48 11.45 11.32
N VAL A 167 -31.30 12.25 12.00
CA VAL A 167 -31.62 12.04 13.42
C VAL A 167 -32.70 10.96 13.53
N VAL A 168 -32.44 9.95 14.35
CA VAL A 168 -33.34 8.81 14.54
C VAL A 168 -34.34 9.16 15.64
N LYS A 169 -35.54 9.61 15.24
CA LYS A 169 -36.65 9.91 16.16
C LYS A 169 -37.51 8.69 16.52
N ASP A 170 -37.47 7.64 15.70
CA ASP A 170 -38.19 6.37 15.89
C ASP A 170 -37.25 5.20 15.55
N GLU A 171 -37.21 4.18 16.40
CA GLU A 171 -36.39 2.98 16.17
C GLU A 171 -36.79 2.21 14.90
N ASP A 172 -38.05 2.31 14.43
CA ASP A 172 -38.46 1.65 13.18
C ASP A 172 -37.71 2.22 11.96
N VAL A 173 -37.20 3.46 12.03
CA VAL A 173 -36.33 4.03 10.99
C VAL A 173 -35.13 3.14 10.72
N LEU A 174 -34.49 2.60 11.77
CA LEU A 174 -33.34 1.70 11.62
C LEU A 174 -33.74 0.40 10.91
N ASN A 175 -34.90 -0.17 11.27
CA ASN A 175 -35.42 -1.38 10.64
C ASN A 175 -35.81 -1.14 9.16
N LEU A 176 -36.32 0.04 8.84
CA LEU A 176 -36.64 0.44 7.46
C LEU A 176 -35.37 0.65 6.63
N LEU A 177 -34.33 1.26 7.20
CA LEU A 177 -33.03 1.39 6.55
C LEU A 177 -32.38 0.02 6.30
N ASP A 178 -32.48 -0.89 7.27
CA ASP A 178 -31.96 -2.25 7.21
C ASP A 178 -32.82 -3.19 6.33
N HIS A 179 -34.00 -2.76 5.87
CA HIS A 179 -34.86 -3.57 5.01
C HIS A 179 -34.13 -3.92 3.70
N LYS A 180 -33.99 -5.22 3.42
CA LYS A 180 -33.26 -5.69 2.23
C LYS A 180 -33.93 -5.22 0.93
N VAL A 181 -33.12 -4.79 -0.03
CA VAL A 181 -33.56 -4.42 -1.37
C VAL A 181 -32.67 -5.12 -2.39
N ALA A 182 -33.26 -5.56 -3.50
CA ALA A 182 -32.52 -6.20 -4.60
C ALA A 182 -32.01 -5.16 -5.62
N LEU A 183 -31.47 -4.04 -5.12
CA LEU A 183 -30.99 -2.91 -5.92
C LEU A 183 -29.54 -2.63 -5.56
N SER A 184 -28.69 -2.37 -6.56
CA SER A 184 -27.26 -2.08 -6.37
C SER A 184 -26.99 -0.71 -5.75
N GLY A 185 -27.95 0.23 -5.83
CA GLY A 185 -27.80 1.60 -5.34
C GLY A 185 -27.91 1.79 -3.82
N TRP A 186 -28.24 0.73 -3.07
CA TRP A 186 -28.24 0.75 -1.60
C TRP A 186 -27.45 -0.43 -1.07
N PRO A 187 -26.47 -0.22 -0.17
CA PRO A 187 -25.62 -1.32 0.31
C PRO A 187 -26.43 -2.34 1.11
N ALA A 188 -26.03 -3.61 1.02
CA ALA A 188 -26.71 -4.71 1.71
C ALA A 188 -26.62 -4.59 3.24
N ALA A 189 -25.60 -3.91 3.76
CA ALA A 189 -25.42 -3.63 5.17
C ALA A 189 -24.69 -2.30 5.37
N ALA A 190 -25.07 -1.56 6.41
CA ALA A 190 -24.31 -0.43 6.92
C ALA A 190 -23.23 -0.88 7.91
N ALA A 191 -22.18 -0.07 8.06
CA ALA A 191 -21.26 -0.24 9.19
C ALA A 191 -21.98 0.08 10.52
N ARG A 192 -21.65 -0.71 11.56
CA ARG A 192 -22.26 -0.65 12.90
C ARG A 192 -21.24 -0.65 14.05
N SER A 193 -19.95 -0.81 13.72
CA SER A 193 -18.86 -0.84 14.68
C SER A 193 -17.86 0.25 14.32
N PHE A 194 -17.53 1.07 15.30
CA PHE A 194 -16.79 2.32 15.11
C PHE A 194 -15.62 2.45 16.10
N SER A 195 -15.18 1.33 16.69
CA SER A 195 -14.11 1.29 17.69
C SER A 195 -12.73 1.58 17.09
N VAL A 196 -11.94 2.39 17.78
CA VAL A 196 -10.58 2.83 17.40
C VAL A 196 -9.49 1.87 17.90
N ASP A 197 -9.84 0.75 18.54
CA ASP A 197 -8.86 -0.18 19.12
C ASP A 197 -8.18 -1.05 18.05
N ILE A 198 -7.31 -0.43 17.26
CA ILE A 198 -6.30 -1.14 16.47
C ILE A 198 -5.23 -1.57 17.47
N LYS A 199 -5.28 -2.82 17.92
CA LYS A 199 -4.14 -3.42 18.60
C LYS A 199 -3.01 -3.51 17.57
N GLU A 200 -1.92 -2.78 17.79
CA GLU A 200 -0.70 -3.00 17.02
C GLU A 200 -0.32 -4.48 17.15
N ASP A 201 -0.10 -5.15 16.00
CA ASP A 201 0.44 -6.50 15.98
C ASP A 201 1.83 -6.44 16.61
N GLN A 202 1.92 -6.85 17.88
CA GLN A 202 3.19 -7.17 18.50
C GLN A 202 3.79 -8.33 17.70
N PRO A 203 5.04 -8.23 17.19
CA PRO A 203 5.66 -9.31 16.45
C PRO A 203 5.61 -10.60 17.30
N SER A 204 4.80 -11.56 16.85
CA SER A 204 4.45 -12.78 17.58
C SER A 204 5.55 -13.84 17.58
N SER A 205 6.72 -13.51 17.01
CA SER A 205 7.86 -14.41 16.96
C SER A 205 8.79 -14.11 18.14
N PRO A 206 9.01 -15.06 19.07
CA PRO A 206 10.09 -14.90 20.03
C PRO A 206 11.41 -14.70 19.26
N PRO A 207 12.31 -13.82 19.73
CA PRO A 207 13.62 -13.67 19.11
C PRO A 207 14.25 -15.06 19.00
N LEU A 208 14.69 -15.41 17.79
CA LEU A 208 15.40 -16.66 17.56
C LEU A 208 16.50 -16.75 18.62
N PRO A 209 16.61 -17.88 19.36
CA PRO A 209 17.70 -18.04 20.30
C PRO A 209 19.01 -17.79 19.56
N PRO A 210 19.99 -17.09 20.17
CA PRO A 210 21.24 -16.77 19.49
C PRO A 210 21.79 -18.08 18.92
N PRO A 211 22.01 -18.16 17.59
CA PRO A 211 22.52 -19.38 17.00
C PRO A 211 23.80 -19.73 17.76
N ALA A 212 23.89 -20.97 18.25
CA ALA A 212 25.13 -21.50 18.82
C ALA A 212 26.30 -21.06 17.93
N ALA A 213 27.44 -20.71 18.52
CA ALA A 213 28.58 -20.14 17.79
C ALA A 213 29.15 -21.14 16.76
N VAL A 214 28.48 -21.24 15.61
CA VAL A 214 28.90 -22.04 14.47
C VAL A 214 29.79 -21.14 13.63
N GLN A 215 31.09 -21.27 13.86
CA GLN A 215 32.12 -20.61 13.09
C GLN A 215 32.48 -21.50 11.89
N VAL A 216 31.96 -21.16 10.71
CA VAL A 216 32.26 -21.89 9.46
C VAL A 216 33.46 -21.27 8.74
N VAL A 217 33.67 -19.97 8.94
CA VAL A 217 34.72 -19.16 8.30
C VAL A 217 35.37 -18.30 9.38
N GLU A 218 36.68 -18.07 9.25
CA GLU A 218 37.42 -17.16 10.13
C GLU A 218 36.80 -15.74 10.12
N PRO A 219 36.64 -15.08 11.29
CA PRO A 219 35.92 -13.81 11.39
C PRO A 219 36.50 -12.71 10.50
N ASN A 220 37.82 -12.64 10.40
CA ASN A 220 38.51 -11.65 9.57
C ASN A 220 38.27 -11.88 8.07
N LEU A 221 38.20 -13.16 7.64
CA LEU A 221 37.88 -13.51 6.27
C LEU A 221 36.39 -13.20 5.97
N LEU A 222 35.49 -13.51 6.92
CA LEU A 222 34.07 -13.18 6.79
C LEU A 222 33.84 -11.67 6.67
N GLU A 223 34.52 -10.87 7.50
CA GLU A 223 34.48 -9.41 7.41
C GLU A 223 35.02 -8.93 6.06
N ALA A 224 36.18 -9.43 5.61
CA ALA A 224 36.79 -9.06 4.34
C ALA A 224 35.85 -9.37 3.16
N VAL A 225 35.17 -10.52 3.18
CA VAL A 225 34.19 -10.92 2.17
C VAL A 225 32.99 -9.99 2.15
N ILE A 226 32.43 -9.63 3.31
CA ILE A 226 31.29 -8.69 3.39
C ILE A 226 31.69 -7.31 2.85
N ARG A 227 32.88 -6.81 3.22
CA ARG A 227 33.42 -5.55 2.70
C ARG A 227 33.62 -5.61 1.18
N GLY A 228 34.22 -6.68 0.68
CA GLY A 228 34.46 -6.88 -0.75
C GLY A 228 33.16 -6.88 -1.56
N ALA A 229 32.15 -7.59 -1.08
CA ALA A 229 30.82 -7.63 -1.68
C ALA A 229 30.16 -6.23 -1.72
N ALA A 230 30.16 -5.54 -0.58
CA ALA A 230 29.52 -4.23 -0.45
C ALA A 230 30.21 -3.16 -1.32
N HIS A 231 31.56 -3.11 -1.31
CA HIS A 231 32.29 -2.16 -2.14
C HIS A 231 32.08 -2.42 -3.64
N ALA A 232 32.06 -3.68 -4.08
CA ALA A 232 31.83 -4.01 -5.49
C ALA A 232 30.45 -3.54 -5.97
N VAL A 233 29.40 -3.75 -5.17
CA VAL A 233 28.05 -3.27 -5.47
C VAL A 233 27.97 -1.74 -5.49
N ILE A 234 28.61 -1.07 -4.52
CA ILE A 234 28.65 0.41 -4.48
C ILE A 234 29.35 0.96 -5.73
N GLN A 235 30.42 0.32 -6.18
CA GLN A 235 31.15 0.71 -7.38
C GLN A 235 30.34 0.47 -8.66
N ALA A 236 29.60 -0.64 -8.74
CA ALA A 236 28.77 -1.01 -9.87
C ALA A 236 27.44 -0.23 -9.96
N GLU A 237 27.05 0.47 -8.89
CA GLU A 237 25.76 1.15 -8.78
C GLU A 237 25.37 2.00 -10.00
N PRO A 238 26.24 2.87 -10.55
CA PRO A 238 25.84 3.70 -11.70
C PRO A 238 25.42 2.88 -12.92
N GLU A 239 26.08 1.74 -13.18
CA GLU A 239 25.72 0.84 -14.29
C GLU A 239 24.44 0.06 -13.98
N ILE A 240 24.28 -0.43 -12.75
CA ILE A 240 23.07 -1.14 -12.32
C ILE A 240 21.85 -0.22 -12.45
N THR A 241 21.95 1.02 -11.95
CA THR A 241 20.91 2.05 -12.07
C THR A 241 20.61 2.37 -13.52
N TYR A 242 21.64 2.47 -14.38
CA TYR A 242 21.44 2.69 -15.81
C TYR A 242 20.66 1.55 -16.47
N TYR A 243 21.05 0.29 -16.25
CA TYR A 243 20.34 -0.86 -16.82
C TYR A 243 18.88 -0.94 -16.36
N ASP A 244 18.63 -0.64 -15.10
CA ASP A 244 17.28 -0.60 -14.55
C ASP A 244 16.48 0.61 -15.03
N THR A 245 17.12 1.75 -15.32
CA THR A 245 16.42 2.91 -15.90
C THR A 245 15.92 2.62 -17.32
N VAL A 246 16.67 1.83 -18.09
CA VAL A 246 16.31 1.51 -19.48
C VAL A 246 15.10 0.57 -19.55
N LEU A 247 15.00 -0.41 -18.64
CA LEU A 247 13.99 -1.48 -18.71
C LEU A 247 13.14 -1.66 -17.44
N GLY A 248 13.27 -0.77 -16.47
CA GLY A 248 12.57 -0.78 -15.19
C GLY A 248 12.25 0.65 -14.76
N ASP A 249 12.38 0.95 -13.47
CA ASP A 249 12.13 2.27 -12.89
C ASP A 249 13.38 2.95 -12.32
N GLY A 250 14.55 2.35 -12.52
CA GLY A 250 15.85 2.97 -12.26
C GLY A 250 16.22 3.06 -10.78
N ASP A 251 15.61 2.26 -9.91
CA ASP A 251 15.87 2.27 -8.46
C ASP A 251 16.81 1.13 -8.00
N CYS A 252 17.09 0.14 -8.85
CA CYS A 252 17.81 -1.08 -8.46
C CYS A 252 19.21 -0.80 -7.92
N GLY A 253 20.02 -0.01 -8.65
CA GLY A 253 21.40 0.27 -8.23
C GLY A 253 21.44 1.07 -6.92
N GLN A 254 20.61 2.11 -6.80
CA GLN A 254 20.50 2.91 -5.58
C GLN A 254 20.05 2.07 -4.38
N THR A 255 19.10 1.15 -4.61
CA THR A 255 18.64 0.18 -3.61
C THR A 255 19.81 -0.68 -3.12
N LEU A 256 20.55 -1.31 -4.04
CA LEU A 256 21.69 -2.18 -3.67
C LEU A 256 22.81 -1.40 -2.96
N LYS A 257 23.12 -0.17 -3.40
CA LYS A 257 24.11 0.70 -2.76
C LYS A 257 23.68 1.15 -1.36
N THR A 258 22.40 1.44 -1.15
CA THR A 258 21.87 1.82 0.17
C THR A 258 22.00 0.65 1.15
N ALA A 259 21.63 -0.56 0.72
CA ALA A 259 21.84 -1.76 1.52
C ALA A 259 23.33 -2.00 1.81
N ALA A 260 24.20 -1.96 0.79
CA ALA A 260 25.63 -2.16 0.94
C ALA A 260 26.30 -1.14 1.87
N SER A 261 25.94 0.14 1.77
CA SER A 261 26.45 1.20 2.64
C SER A 261 25.98 1.02 4.09
N THR A 262 24.72 0.64 4.28
CA THR A 262 24.18 0.35 5.63
C THR A 262 24.87 -0.87 6.26
N ILE A 263 25.13 -1.91 5.46
CA ILE A 263 25.90 -3.09 5.88
C ILE A 263 27.30 -2.68 6.33
N LEU A 264 28.03 -1.89 5.53
CA LEU A 264 29.37 -1.41 5.90
C LEU A 264 29.37 -0.60 7.20
N ASN A 265 28.35 0.23 7.41
CA ASN A 265 28.20 1.03 8.63
C ASN A 265 27.89 0.17 9.87
N ARG A 266 27.05 -0.87 9.73
CA ARG A 266 26.70 -1.79 10.83
C ARG A 266 27.71 -2.92 11.04
N LEU A 267 28.61 -3.18 10.08
CA LEU A 267 29.56 -4.29 10.12
C LEU A 267 30.35 -4.42 11.44
N PRO A 268 30.82 -3.34 12.10
CA PRO A 268 31.50 -3.44 13.38
C PRO A 268 30.66 -4.02 14.53
N SER A 269 29.32 -4.02 14.42
CA SER A 269 28.41 -4.59 15.43
C SER A 269 27.95 -6.01 15.11
N TYR A 270 28.35 -6.57 13.96
CA TYR A 270 27.92 -7.91 13.57
C TYR A 270 28.62 -9.00 14.40
N PRO A 271 27.92 -10.12 14.68
CA PRO A 271 28.48 -11.23 15.45
C PRO A 271 29.38 -12.11 14.57
N LEU A 272 30.53 -11.58 14.13
CA LEU A 272 31.45 -12.23 13.18
C LEU A 272 31.97 -13.61 13.62
N GLN A 273 31.87 -13.93 14.91
CA GLN A 273 32.19 -15.24 15.49
C GLN A 273 31.15 -16.33 15.16
N SER A 274 29.96 -15.95 14.71
CA SER A 274 28.92 -16.86 14.23
C SER A 274 28.63 -16.56 12.77
N THR A 275 29.03 -17.47 11.87
CA THR A 275 28.78 -17.29 10.43
C THR A 275 27.27 -17.22 10.14
N PRO A 276 26.42 -18.13 10.65
CA PRO A 276 24.97 -18.00 10.49
C PRO A 276 24.41 -16.74 11.15
N GLY A 277 24.89 -16.40 12.36
CA GLY A 277 24.45 -15.17 13.06
C GLY A 277 24.77 -13.89 12.27
N THR A 278 25.93 -13.86 11.61
CA THR A 278 26.33 -12.73 10.75
C THR A 278 25.44 -12.64 9.50
N LEU A 279 25.12 -13.76 8.86
CA LEU A 279 24.21 -13.78 7.70
C LEU A 279 22.81 -13.28 8.07
N LEU A 280 22.30 -13.66 9.25
CA LEU A 280 21.04 -13.15 9.78
C LEU A 280 21.10 -11.64 10.06
N ALA A 281 22.18 -11.14 10.66
CA ALA A 281 22.36 -9.71 10.91
C ALA A 281 22.47 -8.88 9.61
N VAL A 282 23.09 -9.44 8.56
CA VAL A 282 23.10 -8.85 7.21
C VAL A 282 21.69 -8.82 6.63
N ALA A 283 20.92 -9.91 6.71
CA ALA A 283 19.54 -9.97 6.24
C ALA A 283 18.65 -8.94 6.96
N GLU A 284 18.72 -8.86 8.29
CA GLU A 284 18.01 -7.87 9.11
C GLU A 284 18.40 -6.43 8.71
N THR A 285 19.67 -6.20 8.34
CA THR A 285 20.11 -4.88 7.87
C THR A 285 19.51 -4.53 6.52
N ILE A 286 19.43 -5.48 5.59
CA ILE A 286 18.79 -5.28 4.28
C ILE A 286 17.30 -4.98 4.49
N GLU A 287 16.60 -5.80 5.29
CA GLU A 287 15.16 -5.67 5.56
C GLU A 287 14.79 -4.30 6.14
N ASN A 288 15.62 -3.74 7.03
CA ASN A 288 15.36 -2.45 7.67
C ASN A 288 15.89 -1.23 6.89
N SER A 289 16.67 -1.42 5.82
CA SER A 289 17.30 -0.31 5.08
C SER A 289 16.71 -0.07 3.71
N VAL A 290 16.12 -1.08 3.07
CA VAL A 290 15.62 -0.98 1.70
C VAL A 290 14.34 -1.79 1.48
N GLY A 291 13.50 -1.33 0.55
CA GLY A 291 12.27 -2.01 0.14
C GLY A 291 12.41 -2.78 -1.18
N GLY A 292 11.27 -3.15 -1.75
CA GLY A 292 11.18 -3.74 -3.09
C GLY A 292 11.48 -5.25 -3.15
N THR A 293 11.32 -5.82 -4.34
CA THR A 293 11.42 -7.27 -4.54
C THR A 293 12.84 -7.80 -4.30
N SER A 294 13.87 -7.02 -4.62
CA SER A 294 15.27 -7.38 -4.36
C SER A 294 15.54 -7.62 -2.88
N CYS A 295 15.02 -6.74 -2.00
CA CYS A 295 15.13 -6.90 -0.54
C CYS A 295 14.59 -8.26 -0.08
N ALA A 296 13.36 -8.59 -0.47
CA ALA A 296 12.74 -9.87 -0.12
C ALA A 296 13.58 -11.08 -0.60
N ILE A 297 14.12 -11.02 -1.83
CA ILE A 297 14.92 -12.12 -2.37
C ILE A 297 16.23 -12.31 -1.60
N TYR A 298 16.98 -11.24 -1.31
CA TYR A 298 18.20 -11.34 -0.52
C TYR A 298 17.92 -11.83 0.91
N CYS A 299 16.88 -11.31 1.57
CA CYS A 299 16.53 -11.74 2.93
C CYS A 299 16.12 -13.21 2.99
N ILE A 300 15.26 -13.68 2.06
CA ILE A 300 14.87 -15.10 1.99
C ILE A 300 16.11 -15.97 1.76
N PHE A 301 16.98 -15.60 0.82
CA PHE A 301 18.18 -16.37 0.52
C PHE A 301 19.15 -16.42 1.71
N LEU A 302 19.45 -15.29 2.34
CA LEU A 302 20.40 -15.22 3.46
C LEU A 302 19.88 -15.94 4.71
N ASN A 303 18.60 -15.78 5.04
CA ASN A 303 17.97 -16.50 6.16
C ASN A 303 17.96 -18.02 5.93
N ALA A 304 17.66 -18.45 4.71
CA ALA A 304 17.72 -19.86 4.35
C ALA A 304 19.17 -20.39 4.32
N LEU A 305 20.14 -19.58 3.87
CA LEU A 305 21.56 -19.93 3.87
C LEU A 305 22.09 -20.12 5.29
N ALA A 306 21.76 -19.20 6.21
CA ALA A 306 22.07 -19.33 7.62
C ALA A 306 21.47 -20.60 8.23
N SER A 307 20.20 -20.88 7.93
CA SER A 307 19.51 -22.11 8.36
C SER A 307 20.15 -23.38 7.79
N GLY A 308 20.60 -23.34 6.54
CA GLY A 308 21.31 -24.44 5.88
C GLY A 308 22.65 -24.74 6.58
N LEU A 309 23.41 -23.70 6.92
CA LEU A 309 24.68 -23.82 7.66
C LEU A 309 24.48 -24.35 9.08
N LEU A 310 23.38 -24.00 9.75
CA LEU A 310 23.05 -24.55 11.07
C LEU A 310 22.72 -26.06 11.00
N LYS A 311 22.06 -26.50 9.93
CA LYS A 311 21.71 -27.92 9.72
C LYS A 311 22.92 -28.78 9.36
N LYS A 312 23.83 -28.26 8.52
CA LYS A 312 25.06 -28.94 8.11
C LYS A 312 26.23 -27.96 8.13
N PRO A 313 26.86 -27.76 9.30
CA PRO A 313 28.08 -27.00 9.41
C PRO A 313 29.13 -27.56 8.44
N SER A 314 29.97 -26.70 7.86
CA SER A 314 31.05 -27.04 6.91
C SER A 314 30.66 -27.24 5.43
N SER A 315 29.38 -27.17 5.02
CA SER A 315 29.01 -27.30 3.60
C SER A 315 28.30 -26.05 3.04
N TRP A 316 29.09 -25.08 2.58
CA TRP A 316 28.59 -23.89 1.87
C TRP A 316 27.77 -24.24 0.63
N VAL A 317 28.20 -25.28 -0.12
CA VAL A 317 27.50 -25.74 -1.31
C VAL A 317 26.11 -26.28 -0.94
N SER A 318 26.01 -27.17 0.05
CA SER A 318 24.72 -27.70 0.51
C SER A 318 23.82 -26.60 1.07
N ALA A 319 24.38 -25.63 1.79
CA ALA A 319 23.62 -24.51 2.35
C ALA A 319 23.12 -23.57 1.26
N ALA A 320 23.92 -23.29 0.22
CA ALA A 320 23.52 -22.48 -0.93
C ALA A 320 22.45 -23.17 -1.77
N GLN A 321 22.56 -24.49 -2.00
CA GLN A 321 21.51 -25.27 -2.67
C GLN A 321 20.20 -25.27 -1.88
N TYR A 322 20.27 -25.42 -0.55
CA TYR A 322 19.10 -25.30 0.33
C TYR A 322 18.46 -23.90 0.25
N ALA A 323 19.29 -22.85 0.28
CA ALA A 323 18.84 -21.47 0.17
C ALA A 323 18.19 -21.17 -1.17
N LEU A 324 18.76 -21.68 -2.27
CA LEU A 324 18.20 -21.56 -3.61
C LEU A 324 16.84 -22.25 -3.70
N GLN A 325 16.73 -23.48 -3.18
CA GLN A 325 15.47 -24.21 -3.20
C GLN A 325 14.39 -23.49 -2.39
N ALA A 326 14.74 -22.94 -1.23
CA ALA A 326 13.83 -22.12 -0.42
C ALA A 326 13.41 -20.85 -1.18
N LEU A 327 14.35 -20.14 -1.80
CA LEU A 327 14.01 -18.97 -2.61
C LEU A 327 13.01 -19.33 -3.73
N MET A 328 13.25 -20.44 -4.44
CA MET A 328 12.40 -20.92 -5.54
C MET A 328 10.99 -21.35 -5.11
N THR A 329 10.69 -21.49 -3.81
CA THR A 329 9.31 -21.67 -3.32
C THR A 329 8.55 -20.36 -3.18
N TYR A 330 9.24 -19.25 -2.95
CA TYR A 330 8.64 -17.92 -2.77
C TYR A 330 8.64 -17.09 -4.05
N THR A 331 9.52 -17.38 -5.01
CA THR A 331 9.51 -16.78 -6.34
C THR A 331 9.27 -17.80 -7.46
N LYS A 332 8.50 -17.38 -8.47
CA LYS A 332 8.33 -18.13 -9.71
C LYS A 332 9.53 -18.01 -10.66
N ALA A 333 10.46 -17.10 -10.40
CA ALA A 333 11.60 -16.85 -11.28
C ALA A 333 12.52 -18.06 -11.43
N ARG A 334 12.88 -18.35 -12.68
CA ARG A 334 13.80 -19.41 -13.10
C ARG A 334 14.84 -18.84 -14.07
N VAL A 335 15.84 -19.64 -14.38
CA VAL A 335 16.79 -19.32 -15.45
C VAL A 335 16.02 -19.17 -16.77
N GLY A 336 16.26 -18.08 -17.49
CA GLY A 336 15.56 -17.69 -18.72
C GLY A 336 14.45 -16.67 -18.52
N ASP A 337 14.12 -16.29 -17.28
CA ASP A 337 13.07 -15.29 -17.02
C ASP A 337 13.57 -13.84 -17.02
N ARG A 338 14.89 -13.64 -17.24
CA ARG A 338 15.57 -12.33 -17.19
C ARG A 338 15.48 -11.71 -15.80
N THR A 339 16.09 -12.39 -14.82
CA THR A 339 16.11 -11.96 -13.41
C THR A 339 17.43 -12.32 -12.76
N LEU A 340 17.63 -11.95 -11.48
CA LEU A 340 18.81 -12.36 -10.72
C LEU A 340 19.03 -13.88 -10.65
N MET A 341 17.99 -14.69 -10.89
CA MET A 341 18.11 -16.16 -10.95
C MET A 341 19.02 -16.62 -12.09
N ASP A 342 19.14 -15.82 -13.16
CA ASP A 342 20.04 -16.08 -14.28
C ASP A 342 21.52 -15.98 -13.88
N ALA A 343 21.85 -15.25 -12.82
CA ALA A 343 23.18 -15.23 -12.22
C ALA A 343 23.31 -16.21 -11.05
N LEU A 344 22.29 -16.27 -10.17
CA LEU A 344 22.32 -17.06 -8.93
C LEU A 344 22.34 -18.57 -9.19
N CYS A 345 21.49 -19.08 -10.08
CA CYS A 345 21.42 -20.52 -10.35
C CYS A 345 22.73 -21.05 -10.96
N PRO A 346 23.31 -20.43 -12.02
CA PRO A 346 24.60 -20.88 -12.55
C PRO A 346 25.75 -20.77 -11.55
N PHE A 347 25.72 -19.79 -10.64
CA PHE A 347 26.69 -19.68 -9.56
C PHE A 347 26.65 -20.89 -8.63
N ILE A 348 25.46 -21.22 -8.11
CA ILE A 348 25.29 -22.29 -7.11
C ILE A 348 25.52 -23.68 -7.73
N ASP A 349 25.11 -23.88 -8.97
CA ASP A 349 25.44 -25.09 -9.74
C ASP A 349 26.97 -25.20 -9.93
N GLY A 350 27.60 -24.10 -10.34
CA GLY A 350 29.05 -24.00 -10.51
C GLY A 350 29.85 -24.30 -9.24
N LEU A 351 29.36 -23.88 -8.06
CA LEU A 351 30.00 -24.18 -6.77
C LEU A 351 30.07 -25.68 -6.46
N SER A 352 29.17 -26.48 -7.03
CA SER A 352 29.10 -27.93 -6.80
C SER A 352 30.15 -28.70 -7.61
N HIS A 353 30.62 -28.13 -8.71
CA HIS A 353 31.42 -28.83 -9.72
C HIS A 353 32.74 -28.14 -10.07
N HIS A 354 32.94 -26.89 -9.64
CA HIS A 354 34.07 -26.05 -10.05
C HIS A 354 34.60 -25.20 -8.89
N SER A 355 35.71 -24.49 -9.15
CA SER A 355 36.25 -23.51 -8.19
C SER A 355 35.32 -22.29 -8.04
N LEU A 356 35.40 -21.60 -6.89
CA LEU A 356 34.66 -20.38 -6.61
C LEU A 356 34.78 -19.35 -7.76
N PHE A 357 35.99 -19.10 -8.25
CA PHE A 357 36.21 -18.15 -9.36
C PHE A 357 35.55 -18.60 -10.67
N LYS A 358 35.47 -19.91 -10.92
CA LYS A 358 34.75 -20.43 -12.10
C LYS A 358 33.24 -20.29 -11.91
N ALA A 359 32.72 -20.53 -10.71
CA ALA A 359 31.31 -20.29 -10.36
C ALA A 359 30.93 -18.81 -10.53
N VAL A 360 31.75 -17.86 -10.07
CA VAL A 360 31.54 -16.42 -10.28
C VAL A 360 31.50 -16.08 -11.77
N ARG A 361 32.40 -16.64 -12.59
CA ARG A 361 32.36 -16.43 -14.04
C ARG A 361 31.11 -17.00 -14.70
N LEU A 362 30.54 -18.08 -14.16
CA LEU A 362 29.24 -18.59 -14.63
C LEU A 362 28.10 -17.64 -14.26
N ALA A 363 28.14 -17.03 -13.07
CA ALA A 363 27.20 -15.99 -12.66
C ALA A 363 27.25 -14.76 -13.60
N GLN A 364 28.46 -14.26 -13.89
CA GLN A 364 28.69 -13.15 -14.81
C GLN A 364 28.22 -13.48 -16.23
N ALA A 365 28.52 -14.67 -16.73
CA ALA A 365 28.04 -15.11 -18.03
C ALA A 365 26.50 -15.25 -18.06
N GLY A 366 25.89 -15.69 -16.95
CA GLY A 366 24.45 -15.74 -16.77
C GLY A 366 23.81 -14.36 -16.83
N ALA A 367 24.35 -13.40 -16.05
CA ALA A 367 23.94 -11.99 -16.08
C ALA A 367 24.07 -11.39 -17.49
N GLU A 368 25.19 -11.58 -18.19
CA GLU A 368 25.37 -11.06 -19.54
C GLU A 368 24.40 -11.64 -20.57
N ARG A 369 24.03 -12.93 -20.44
CA ARG A 369 23.07 -13.56 -21.36
C ARG A 369 21.67 -12.96 -21.27
N THR A 370 21.30 -12.36 -20.14
CA THR A 370 20.00 -11.70 -19.95
C THR A 370 19.76 -10.55 -20.93
N ARG A 371 20.84 -10.00 -21.53
CA ARG A 371 20.79 -9.01 -22.61
C ARG A 371 20.01 -9.45 -23.84
N PHE A 372 19.92 -10.77 -24.05
CA PHE A 372 19.30 -11.39 -25.24
C PHE A 372 18.02 -12.15 -24.88
N MET A 373 17.43 -11.89 -23.72
CA MET A 373 16.23 -12.58 -23.23
C MET A 373 15.04 -11.63 -23.22
N SER A 374 13.85 -12.17 -23.51
CA SER A 374 12.60 -11.50 -23.18
C SER A 374 12.38 -11.53 -21.67
N ALA A 375 11.75 -10.48 -21.13
CA ALA A 375 11.43 -10.40 -19.71
C ALA A 375 10.12 -11.13 -19.39
N ARG A 376 10.16 -12.11 -18.48
CA ARG A 376 8.97 -12.86 -18.07
C ARG A 376 8.44 -12.46 -16.69
N LEU A 377 9.30 -11.85 -15.87
CA LEU A 377 8.99 -11.42 -14.52
C LEU A 377 9.67 -10.08 -14.21
N GLY A 378 9.22 -9.43 -13.13
CA GLY A 378 9.74 -8.15 -12.68
C GLY A 378 9.21 -6.97 -13.50
N ARG A 379 9.67 -5.76 -13.18
CA ARG A 379 9.21 -4.52 -13.83
C ARG A 379 9.48 -4.51 -15.35
N SER A 380 10.53 -5.20 -15.79
CA SER A 380 10.86 -5.30 -17.21
C SER A 380 9.87 -6.10 -18.04
N SER A 381 9.06 -6.98 -17.44
CA SER A 381 8.01 -7.73 -18.16
C SER A 381 6.78 -6.87 -18.50
N TYR A 382 6.75 -5.59 -18.10
CA TYR A 382 5.70 -4.65 -18.50
C TYR A 382 5.94 -4.07 -19.90
N LEU A 383 7.17 -4.19 -20.40
CA LEU A 383 7.57 -3.75 -21.73
C LEU A 383 7.38 -4.89 -22.74
N SER A 384 7.23 -4.54 -24.01
CA SER A 384 7.15 -5.54 -25.08
C SER A 384 8.52 -6.22 -25.31
N ASP A 385 8.49 -7.48 -25.77
CA ASP A 385 9.70 -8.23 -26.13
C ASP A 385 10.61 -7.46 -27.09
N GLU A 386 10.03 -6.73 -28.06
CA GLU A 386 10.79 -5.91 -29.00
C GLU A 386 11.56 -4.78 -28.28
N GLN A 387 10.93 -4.07 -27.35
CA GLN A 387 11.58 -3.03 -26.55
C GLN A 387 12.69 -3.59 -25.66
N VAL A 388 12.42 -4.73 -25.01
CA VAL A 388 13.39 -5.39 -24.12
C VAL A 388 14.63 -5.85 -24.91
N LEU A 389 14.43 -6.50 -26.05
CA LEU A 389 15.53 -7.00 -26.88
C LEU A 389 16.31 -5.86 -27.55
N ALA A 390 15.64 -4.79 -28.00
CA ALA A 390 16.29 -3.64 -28.64
C ALA A 390 17.17 -2.83 -27.68
N ALA A 391 16.84 -2.81 -26.38
CA ALA A 391 17.62 -2.10 -25.37
C ALA A 391 19.04 -2.68 -25.21
N HIS A 392 19.23 -3.98 -25.50
CA HIS A 392 20.52 -4.65 -25.43
C HIS A 392 21.30 -4.36 -24.12
N VAL A 393 20.62 -4.35 -22.98
CA VAL A 393 21.24 -4.23 -21.64
C VAL A 393 20.96 -5.47 -20.78
N PRO A 394 21.90 -5.87 -19.89
CA PRO A 394 21.65 -6.94 -18.92
C PRO A 394 20.50 -6.59 -17.97
N ASP A 395 19.94 -7.61 -17.33
CA ASP A 395 19.08 -7.45 -16.16
C ASP A 395 19.89 -6.83 -15.01
N ALA A 396 19.38 -5.75 -14.43
CA ALA A 396 20.06 -5.01 -13.37
C ALA A 396 20.26 -5.86 -12.11
N GLY A 397 19.29 -6.69 -11.75
CA GLY A 397 19.39 -7.59 -10.59
C GLY A 397 20.43 -8.68 -10.79
N ALA A 398 20.47 -9.30 -11.97
CA ALA A 398 21.48 -10.29 -12.33
C ALA A 398 22.89 -9.70 -12.38
N TYR A 399 23.05 -8.52 -12.99
CA TYR A 399 24.34 -7.82 -13.05
C TYR A 399 24.82 -7.42 -11.65
N GLY A 400 23.96 -6.82 -10.83
CA GLY A 400 24.29 -6.43 -9.46
C GLY A 400 24.69 -7.61 -8.57
N LEU A 401 24.00 -8.76 -8.71
CA LEU A 401 24.41 -9.99 -8.01
C LEU A 401 25.75 -10.52 -8.51
N ALA A 402 26.01 -10.49 -9.82
CA ALA A 402 27.28 -10.95 -10.38
C ALA A 402 28.47 -10.12 -9.86
N GLU A 403 28.31 -8.79 -9.76
CA GLU A 403 29.32 -7.89 -9.19
C GLU A 403 29.51 -8.12 -7.68
N LEU A 404 28.43 -8.33 -6.94
CA LEU A 404 28.49 -8.72 -5.53
C LEU A 404 29.35 -9.99 -5.34
N LEU A 405 29.06 -11.04 -6.11
CA LEU A 405 29.78 -12.33 -6.05
C LEU A 405 31.25 -12.18 -6.48
N ASN A 406 31.54 -11.34 -7.47
CA ASN A 406 32.90 -11.01 -7.87
C ASN A 406 33.67 -10.32 -6.73
N GLY A 407 33.05 -9.33 -6.07
CA GLY A 407 33.61 -8.67 -4.88
C GLY A 407 33.98 -9.64 -3.76
N MET A 408 33.09 -10.60 -3.46
CA MET A 408 33.36 -11.69 -2.50
C MET A 408 34.58 -12.52 -2.90
N ALA A 409 34.65 -12.95 -4.16
CA ALA A 409 35.74 -13.80 -4.62
C ALA A 409 37.10 -13.09 -4.66
N GLN A 410 37.12 -11.79 -5.01
CA GLN A 410 38.37 -11.01 -4.95
C GLN A 410 38.86 -10.85 -3.52
N ALA A 411 37.96 -10.60 -2.55
CA ALA A 411 38.34 -10.52 -1.14
C ALA A 411 38.96 -11.84 -0.64
N ILE A 412 38.40 -12.99 -1.03
CA ILE A 412 38.94 -14.31 -0.70
C ILE A 412 40.31 -14.54 -1.33
N LYS A 413 40.58 -13.99 -2.52
CA LYS A 413 41.88 -14.11 -3.19
C LYS A 413 43.00 -13.34 -2.48
N MET A 414 42.64 -12.23 -1.84
CA MET A 414 43.59 -11.30 -1.21
C MET A 414 43.93 -11.68 0.23
N PHE A 415 43.13 -12.56 0.83
CA PHE A 415 43.32 -13.12 2.17
C PHE A 415 44.09 -14.44 2.08
#